data_AF-A0A8J7QMG2-F1
#
_entry.id   AF-A0A8J7QMG2-F1
#
_cell.length_a   1.000
_cell.length_b   1.000
_cell.length_c   1.000
_cell.angle_alpha   90.00
_cell.angle_beta   90.00
_cell.angle_gamma   90.00
#
_symmetry.space_group_name_H-M   'P 1'
#
loop_
_entity.id
_entity.type
_entity.pdbx_description
1 polymer ?
#
loop_
_entity_poly.entity_id
_entity_poly.type
_entity_poly.pdbx_seq_one_letter_code
_entity_poly.pdbx_strand_id
1 'polypeptide(L)'
;MNKKELEKLRAQKGGKEMRYAHALAFFGTAASIAAAASDVVDKAYAGALGNLGMFLILIRFYLNVPRVIAKAVRPDERWYRMETDHLYDVFPWAEQVGRVGWVCLFVGVVLQLGLGIP
;
A
#
# COMPACT_ATOMS: atom_id res chain seq x y z
N MET A 1 5.48 -17.55 -16.27
CA MET A 1 4.60 -17.61 -15.07
C MET A 1 3.20 -18.12 -15.44
N ASN A 2 2.68 -19.15 -14.78
CA ASN A 2 1.35 -19.72 -15.06
C ASN A 2 0.25 -18.97 -14.30
N LYS A 3 -0.36 -17.94 -14.91
CA LYS A 3 -1.38 -17.09 -14.27
C LYS A 3 -2.56 -17.87 -13.68
N LYS A 4 -3.00 -18.94 -14.35
CA LYS A 4 -4.11 -19.80 -13.88
C LYS A 4 -3.76 -20.53 -12.58
N GLU A 5 -2.50 -20.89 -12.39
CA GLU A 5 -2.03 -21.54 -11.17
C GLU A 5 -1.98 -20.57 -9.99
N LEU A 6 -1.53 -19.33 -10.23
CA LEU A 6 -1.52 -18.27 -9.22
C LEU A 6 -2.94 -17.90 -8.75
N GLU A 7 -3.89 -17.75 -9.69
CA GLU A 7 -5.29 -17.49 -9.37
C GLU A 7 -5.92 -18.62 -8.56
N LYS A 8 -5.59 -19.88 -8.89
CA LYS A 8 -6.07 -21.05 -8.13
C LYS A 8 -5.53 -21.03 -6.70
N LEU A 9 -4.25 -20.70 -6.50
CA LEU A 9 -3.65 -20.60 -5.17
C LEU A 9 -4.27 -19.46 -4.36
N ARG A 10 -4.49 -18.30 -4.97
CA ARG A 10 -5.19 -17.17 -4.35
C ARG A 10 -6.58 -17.58 -3.87
N ALA A 11 -7.37 -18.24 -4.72
CA ALA A 11 -8.72 -18.68 -4.40
C ALA A 11 -8.76 -19.75 -3.31
N GLN A 12 -7.84 -20.73 -3.34
CA GLN A 12 -7.83 -21.84 -2.39
C GLN A 12 -7.25 -21.49 -1.02
N LYS A 13 -6.22 -20.64 -0.96
CA LYS A 13 -5.40 -20.50 0.25
C LYS A 13 -5.62 -19.21 1.03
N GLY A 14 -6.08 -18.13 0.39
CA GLY A 14 -6.17 -16.83 1.06
C GLY A 14 -7.26 -15.90 0.54
N GLY A 15 -8.24 -16.42 -0.20
CA GLY A 15 -9.24 -15.59 -0.88
C GLY A 15 -10.03 -14.69 0.08
N LYS A 16 -10.36 -15.19 1.27
CA LYS A 16 -11.10 -14.43 2.29
C LYS A 16 -10.22 -13.36 2.93
N GLU A 17 -9.02 -13.70 3.34
CA GLU A 17 -8.06 -12.81 3.99
C GLU A 17 -7.59 -11.70 3.06
N MET A 18 -7.33 -12.03 1.80
CA MET A 18 -7.00 -11.03 0.77
C MET A 18 -8.15 -10.06 0.53
N ARG A 19 -9.42 -10.53 0.53
CA ARG A 19 -10.58 -9.63 0.41
C ARG A 19 -10.65 -8.64 1.56
N TYR A 20 -10.48 -9.09 2.81
CA TYR A 20 -10.48 -8.18 3.95
C TYR A 20 -9.30 -7.21 3.91
N ALA A 21 -8.09 -7.68 3.63
CA ALA A 21 -6.91 -6.83 3.56
C ALA A 21 -7.01 -5.80 2.43
N HIS A 22 -7.51 -6.19 1.25
CA HIS A 22 -7.79 -5.24 0.17
C HIS A 22 -8.90 -4.25 0.53
N ALA A 23 -9.97 -4.66 1.22
CA ALA A 23 -11.02 -3.75 1.66
C ALA A 23 -10.48 -2.71 2.65
N LEU A 24 -9.70 -3.15 3.65
CA LEU A 24 -9.06 -2.25 4.62
C LEU A 24 -8.12 -1.27 3.92
N ALA A 25 -7.27 -1.77 3.04
CA ALA A 25 -6.35 -0.93 2.27
C ALA A 25 -7.12 0.06 1.37
N PHE A 26 -8.22 -0.36 0.73
CA PHE A 26 -9.07 0.50 -0.09
C PHE A 26 -9.68 1.65 0.73
N PHE A 27 -10.32 1.34 1.86
CA PHE A 27 -10.88 2.37 2.73
C PHE A 27 -9.79 3.29 3.30
N GLY A 28 -8.63 2.75 3.67
CA GLY A 28 -7.48 3.53 4.08
C GLY A 28 -7.01 4.49 2.99
N THR A 29 -6.85 4.02 1.74
CA THR A 29 -6.45 4.88 0.62
C THR A 29 -7.47 5.99 0.37
N ALA A 30 -8.77 5.68 0.43
CA ALA A 30 -9.84 6.67 0.26
C ALA A 30 -9.84 7.72 1.38
N ALA A 31 -9.64 7.30 2.62
CA ALA A 31 -9.54 8.21 3.76
C ALA A 31 -8.30 9.12 3.65
N SER A 32 -7.13 8.56 3.33
CA SER A 32 -5.89 9.33 3.19
C SER A 32 -5.96 10.36 2.07
N ILE A 33 -6.53 10.01 0.91
CA ILE A 33 -6.66 10.97 -0.20
C ILE A 33 -7.70 12.06 0.11
N ALA A 34 -8.80 11.71 0.79
CA ALA A 34 -9.79 12.69 1.23
C ALA A 34 -9.20 13.67 2.24
N ALA A 35 -8.43 13.17 3.22
CA ALA A 35 -7.73 14.00 4.19
C ALA A 35 -6.71 14.92 3.51
N ALA A 36 -5.89 14.39 2.59
CA ALA A 36 -4.95 15.20 1.82
C ALA A 36 -5.66 16.30 1.01
N ALA A 37 -6.78 16.00 0.38
CA ALA A 37 -7.56 16.99 -0.35
C ALA A 37 -8.14 18.08 0.57
N SER A 38 -8.65 17.70 1.74
CA SER A 38 -9.13 18.65 2.76
C SER A 38 -8.02 19.58 3.21
N ASP A 39 -6.85 19.03 3.54
CA ASP A 39 -5.69 19.79 3.98
C ASP A 39 -5.22 20.79 2.92
N VAL A 40 -5.26 20.43 1.63
CA VAL A 40 -4.95 21.36 0.54
C VAL A 40 -5.92 22.54 0.50
N VAL A 41 -7.22 22.29 0.69
CA VAL A 41 -8.25 23.35 0.74
C VAL A 41 -8.00 24.28 1.92
N ASP A 42 -7.58 23.73 3.06
CA ASP A 42 -7.28 24.48 4.28
C ASP A 42 -5.87 25.10 4.29
N LYS A 43 -5.10 24.95 3.20
CA LYS A 43 -3.69 25.39 3.05
C LYS A 43 -2.74 24.77 4.07
N ALA A 44 -3.10 23.62 4.63
CA ALA A 44 -2.28 22.78 5.49
C ALA A 44 -1.40 21.84 4.64
N TYR A 45 -0.41 22.41 3.95
CA TYR A 45 0.37 21.67 2.96
C TYR A 45 1.26 20.59 3.57
N ALA A 46 1.74 20.77 4.81
CA ALA A 46 2.50 19.73 5.51
C ALA A 46 1.60 18.54 5.87
N GLY A 47 0.38 18.81 6.35
CA GLY A 47 -0.66 17.79 6.57
C GLY A 47 -1.01 17.05 5.28
N ALA A 48 -1.26 17.80 4.20
CA ALA A 48 -1.57 17.24 2.89
C ALA A 48 -0.48 16.32 2.35
N LEU A 49 0.79 16.73 2.51
CA LEU A 49 1.95 15.92 2.10
C LEU A 49 2.05 14.64 2.93
N GLY A 50 1.79 14.71 4.24
CA GLY A 50 1.73 13.55 5.12
C GLY A 50 0.66 12.55 4.69
N ASN A 51 -0.56 13.04 4.45
CA ASN A 51 -1.70 12.24 4.02
C ASN A 51 -1.51 11.64 2.62
N LEU A 52 -0.90 12.38 1.70
CA LEU A 52 -0.50 11.85 0.39
C LEU A 52 0.57 10.75 0.53
N GLY A 53 1.53 10.94 1.44
CA GLY A 53 2.53 9.91 1.76
C GLY A 53 1.87 8.62 2.27
N MET A 54 0.89 8.74 3.16
CA MET A 54 0.12 7.60 3.66
C MET A 54 -0.67 6.88 2.55
N PHE A 55 -1.29 7.64 1.65
CA PHE A 55 -1.97 7.09 0.47
C PHE A 55 -1.03 6.21 -0.38
N LEU A 56 0.17 6.71 -0.69
CA LEU A 56 1.17 5.97 -1.49
C LEU A 56 1.65 4.70 -0.77
N ILE A 57 1.85 4.76 0.55
CA ILE A 57 2.21 3.58 1.37
C ILE A 57 1.09 2.54 1.30
N LEU A 58 -0.18 2.96 1.41
CA LEU A 58 -1.33 2.08 1.38
C LEU A 58 -1.56 1.46 -0.01
N ILE A 59 -1.26 2.17 -1.11
CA ILE A 59 -1.24 1.57 -2.46
C ILE A 59 -0.21 0.44 -2.52
N ARG A 60 1.03 0.68 -2.04
CA ARG A 60 2.04 -0.37 -2.01
C ARG A 60 1.57 -1.55 -1.17
N PHE A 61 0.97 -1.29 -0.01
CA PHE A 61 0.42 -2.33 0.85
C PHE A 61 -0.66 -3.15 0.12
N TYR A 62 -1.62 -2.48 -0.52
CA TYR A 62 -2.69 -3.11 -1.31
C TYR A 62 -2.10 -4.09 -2.34
N LEU A 63 -1.10 -3.68 -3.12
CA LEU A 63 -0.46 -4.54 -4.12
C LEU A 63 0.30 -5.72 -3.49
N ASN A 64 0.81 -5.54 -2.27
CA ASN A 64 1.59 -6.55 -1.55
C ASN A 64 0.74 -7.52 -0.74
N VAL A 65 -0.57 -7.31 -0.60
CA VAL A 65 -1.49 -8.15 0.19
C VAL A 65 -1.31 -9.64 -0.13
N PRO A 66 -1.37 -10.11 -1.40
CA PRO A 66 -1.26 -11.53 -1.70
C PRO A 66 0.06 -12.15 -1.21
N ARG A 67 1.16 -11.41 -1.38
CA ARG A 67 2.50 -11.81 -0.92
C ARG A 67 2.59 -11.89 0.61
N VAL A 68 1.98 -10.93 1.31
CA VAL A 68 1.95 -10.91 2.78
C VAL A 68 1.13 -12.09 3.30
N ILE A 69 -0.04 -12.36 2.72
CA ILE A 69 -0.89 -13.48 3.11
C ILE A 69 -0.19 -14.83 2.85
N ALA A 70 0.50 -14.97 1.71
CA ALA A 70 1.28 -16.16 1.36
C ALA A 70 2.42 -16.46 2.35
N LYS A 71 2.95 -15.43 3.03
CA LYS A 71 4.00 -15.58 4.03
C LYS A 71 3.46 -15.73 5.45
N ALA A 72 2.41 -14.99 5.82
CA ALA A 72 1.96 -14.84 7.21
C ALA A 72 0.82 -15.79 7.60
N VAL A 73 -0.15 -16.03 6.71
CA VAL A 73 -1.37 -16.78 7.06
C VAL A 73 -1.27 -18.24 6.66
N ARG A 74 -0.76 -18.50 5.45
CA ARG A 74 -0.54 -19.85 4.91
C ARG A 74 0.86 -19.91 4.30
N PRO A 75 1.91 -20.06 5.13
CA PRO A 75 3.29 -20.09 4.66
C PRO A 75 3.46 -21.10 3.53
N ASP A 76 3.61 -20.60 2.30
CA ASP A 76 3.85 -21.39 1.12
C ASP A 76 4.89 -20.67 0.29
N GLU A 77 6.12 -21.17 0.36
CA GLU A 77 7.28 -20.58 -0.31
C GLU A 77 7.10 -20.54 -1.84
N ARG A 78 6.38 -21.51 -2.42
CA ARG A 78 6.10 -21.54 -3.85
C ARG A 78 5.10 -20.45 -4.21
N TRP A 79 4.02 -20.30 -3.45
CA TRP A 79 3.05 -19.23 -3.65
C TRP A 79 3.68 -17.85 -3.45
N TYR A 80 4.46 -17.67 -2.37
CA TYR A 80 5.17 -16.43 -2.08
C TYR A 80 6.10 -15.99 -3.22
N ARG A 81 6.88 -16.93 -3.78
CA ARG A 81 7.75 -16.66 -4.93
C ARG A 81 6.95 -16.25 -6.15
N MET A 82 5.88 -16.96 -6.49
CA MET A 82 5.04 -16.60 -7.63
C MET A 82 4.35 -15.24 -7.47
N GLU A 83 3.92 -14.87 -6.26
CA GLU A 83 3.40 -13.52 -5.98
C GLU A 83 4.49 -12.45 -6.10
N THR A 84 5.71 -12.78 -5.70
CA THR A 84 6.86 -11.87 -5.79
C THR A 84 7.23 -11.61 -7.24
N ASP A 85 7.36 -12.66 -8.06
CA ASP A 85 7.63 -12.55 -9.49
C ASP A 85 6.51 -11.76 -10.19
N HIS A 86 5.24 -12.06 -9.87
CA HIS A 86 4.09 -11.34 -10.41
C HIS A 86 4.11 -9.85 -10.08
N LEU A 87 4.45 -9.50 -8.84
CA LEU A 87 4.53 -8.10 -8.40
C LEU A 87 5.63 -7.35 -9.18
N TYR A 88 6.81 -7.95 -9.34
CA TYR A 88 7.91 -7.33 -10.09
C TYR A 88 7.60 -7.19 -11.58
N ASP A 89 6.95 -8.19 -12.18
CA ASP A 89 6.60 -8.18 -13.61
C ASP A 89 5.52 -7.14 -13.93
N VAL A 90 4.49 -7.03 -13.09
CA VAL A 90 3.31 -6.19 -13.37
C VAL A 90 3.44 -4.79 -12.78
N PHE A 91 4.08 -4.66 -11.62
CA PHE A 91 4.18 -3.41 -10.87
C PHE A 91 5.63 -3.11 -10.44
N PRO A 92 6.58 -2.95 -11.38
CA PRO A 92 7.99 -2.71 -11.06
C PRO A 92 8.22 -1.42 -10.25
N TRP A 93 7.28 -0.48 -10.33
CA TRP A 93 7.30 0.79 -9.61
C TRP A 93 6.75 0.72 -8.18
N ALA A 94 6.10 -0.38 -7.77
CA ALA A 94 5.39 -0.46 -6.49
C ALA A 94 6.32 -0.20 -5.28
N GLU A 95 7.57 -0.63 -5.38
CA GLU A 95 8.57 -0.38 -4.34
C GLU A 95 9.04 1.08 -4.30
N GLN A 96 9.13 1.73 -5.46
CA GLN A 96 9.45 3.16 -5.54
C GLN A 96 8.31 3.99 -4.94
N VAL A 97 7.06 3.66 -5.26
CA VAL A 97 5.87 4.34 -4.71
C VAL A 97 5.84 4.29 -3.18
N GLY A 98 6.11 3.14 -2.57
CA GLY A 98 6.18 3.07 -1.11
C GLY A 98 7.33 3.88 -0.51
N ARG A 99 8.50 3.91 -1.16
CA ARG A 99 9.64 4.74 -0.70
C ARG A 99 9.32 6.22 -0.78
N VAL A 100 8.75 6.68 -1.89
CA VAL A 100 8.29 8.07 -2.05
C VAL A 100 7.23 8.38 -1.00
N GLY A 101 6.28 7.48 -0.76
CA GLY A 101 5.28 7.63 0.29
C GLY A 101 5.88 7.85 1.68
N TRP A 102 6.89 7.07 2.05
CA TRP A 102 7.61 7.25 3.32
C TRP A 102 8.35 8.59 3.39
N VAL A 103 8.99 9.02 2.30
CA VAL A 103 9.65 10.33 2.25
C VAL A 103 8.63 11.46 2.42
N CYS A 104 7.51 11.42 1.70
CA CYS A 104 6.44 12.41 1.84
C CYS A 104 5.88 12.44 3.26
N LEU A 105 5.60 11.26 3.85
CA LEU A 105 5.11 11.16 5.23
C LEU A 105 6.10 11.76 6.22
N PHE A 106 7.38 11.38 6.12
CA PHE A 106 8.42 11.86 7.03
C PHE A 106 8.63 13.37 6.91
N VAL A 107 8.70 13.90 5.68
CA VAL A 107 8.83 15.33 5.44
C VAL A 107 7.62 16.09 5.99
N GLY A 108 6.40 15.61 5.73
CA GLY A 108 5.17 16.20 6.29
C GLY A 108 5.20 16.29 7.82
N VAL A 109 5.58 15.19 8.49
CA VAL A 109 5.70 15.15 9.96
C VAL A 109 6.76 16.12 10.47
N VAL A 110 7.92 16.20 9.83
CA VAL A 110 9.00 17.13 10.24
C VAL A 110 8.57 18.58 10.04
N LEU A 111 7.89 18.90 8.94
CA LEU A 111 7.38 20.25 8.69
C LEU A 111 6.32 20.65 9.73
N GLN A 112 5.38 19.74 10.05
CA GLN A 112 4.28 20.01 10.97
C GLN A 112 4.73 20.07 12.43
N LEU A 113 5.47 19.06 12.90
CA LEU A 113 5.86 18.96 14.32
C LEU A 113 7.18 19.68 14.63
N GLY A 114 8.10 19.73 13.67
CA GLY A 114 9.43 20.33 13.86
C GLY A 114 9.48 21.82 13.55
N LEU A 115 8.71 22.28 12.56
CA LEU A 115 8.75 23.67 12.07
C LEU A 115 7.43 24.43 12.26
N GLY A 116 6.37 23.76 12.75
CA GLY A 116 5.04 24.38 12.93
C GLY A 116 4.39 24.83 11.63
N ILE A 117 4.84 24.30 10.48
CA ILE A 117 4.26 24.62 9.17
C ILE A 117 3.00 23.77 9.01
N PRO A 118 1.84 24.41 8.75
CA PRO A 118 0.59 23.69 8.53
C PRO A 118 0.65 22.82 7.26
#